data_AF-A0A3S5JGS5-F1
#
_entry.id   AF-A0A3S5JGS5-F1
#
_cell.length_a   1.000
_cell.length_b   1.000
_cell.length_c   1.000
_cell.angle_alpha   90.00
_cell.angle_beta   90.00
_cell.angle_gamma   90.00
#
_symmetry.space_group_name_H-M   'P 1'
#
loop_
_entity.id
_entity.type
_entity.pdbx_description
1 polymer ?
#
loop_
_entity_poly.entity_id
_entity_poly.type
_entity_poly.pdbx_seq_one_letter_code
_entity_poly.pdbx_strand_id
1 'polypeptide(L)'
;MSQSCYGFWSKLGRVWAGFSIVALLLTAAFPANAQKKPAANPVGAGWDSKVKAEDAAGGHTFTQEKTEAIQAVNAYFNALKNLQGRFDQLDPDKKKTRGKFFVHKPGKFRFDYARPSRKIVVSDGRFLAVQDLDLRNEDVYELDNTPFRILLRADVDLLRDARIIQVEHSPEAISVTLADKDPNAAGQLTVILTKQPEPTLAGWITYDAQGLQTKVDVSELSRPEKLDTKIFERKQLFKDAVQ
;
A
#
# COMPACT_ATOMS: atom_id res chain seq x y z
N MET A 1 13.03 -35.30 -29.94
CA MET A 1 11.62 -35.48 -29.49
C MET A 1 11.57 -35.06 -28.03
N SER A 2 10.91 -33.96 -27.64
CA SER A 2 9.47 -33.62 -27.74
C SER A 2 8.66 -34.19 -26.56
N GLN A 3 8.06 -33.28 -25.77
CA GLN A 3 7.01 -33.50 -24.75
C GLN A 3 7.43 -34.21 -23.44
N SER A 4 6.82 -33.97 -22.25
CA SER A 4 5.87 -32.93 -21.82
C SER A 4 5.66 -32.94 -20.29
N CYS A 5 4.80 -32.02 -19.81
CA CYS A 5 3.96 -32.08 -18.59
C CYS A 5 4.51 -31.52 -17.27
N TYR A 6 4.08 -30.28 -17.02
CA TYR A 6 3.70 -29.75 -15.71
C TYR A 6 2.59 -30.58 -15.03
N GLY A 7 2.49 -30.44 -13.70
CA GLY A 7 1.19 -30.48 -13.01
C GLY A 7 1.12 -31.41 -11.80
N PHE A 8 1.16 -30.86 -10.59
CA PHE A 8 0.73 -31.60 -9.40
C PHE A 8 0.08 -30.67 -8.36
N TRP A 9 -1.05 -31.14 -7.81
CA TRP A 9 -1.90 -30.55 -6.75
C TRP A 9 -2.90 -29.44 -7.10
N SER A 10 -4.08 -29.90 -7.54
CA SER A 10 -5.36 -29.35 -7.07
C SER A 10 -6.31 -30.51 -6.71
N LYS A 11 -7.30 -30.23 -5.83
CA LYS A 11 -8.39 -31.12 -5.35
C LYS A 11 -8.04 -32.17 -4.28
N LEU A 12 -8.51 -31.94 -3.05
CA LEU A 12 -9.08 -33.00 -2.20
C LEU A 12 -10.61 -33.02 -2.37
N GLY A 13 -11.21 -34.21 -2.25
CA GLY A 13 -12.59 -34.50 -2.64
C GLY A 13 -13.63 -34.52 -1.51
N ARG A 14 -14.88 -34.73 -1.91
CA ARG A 14 -16.06 -34.89 -1.05
C ARG A 14 -16.44 -36.38 -0.89
N VAL A 15 -17.44 -36.60 -0.03
CA VAL A 15 -18.39 -37.73 0.03
C VAL A 15 -18.07 -38.83 1.05
N TRP A 16 -18.98 -38.97 2.01
CA TRP A 16 -19.49 -40.25 2.50
C TRP A 16 -21.03 -40.14 2.58
N ALA A 17 -21.74 -41.27 2.50
CA ALA A 17 -23.21 -41.33 2.39
C ALA A 17 -23.79 -42.45 3.28
N GLY A 18 -25.07 -42.35 3.66
CA GLY A 18 -25.80 -43.51 4.20
C GLY A 18 -27.07 -43.24 5.02
N PHE A 19 -28.19 -43.84 4.57
CA PHE A 19 -29.36 -44.32 5.33
C PHE A 19 -30.44 -43.34 5.89
N SER A 20 -31.58 -43.30 5.19
CA SER A 20 -32.86 -44.00 5.52
C SER A 20 -33.47 -43.96 6.94
N ILE A 21 -34.80 -43.96 7.18
CA ILE A 21 -36.09 -43.84 6.42
C ILE A 21 -37.17 -43.36 7.47
N VAL A 22 -38.40 -43.00 7.04
CA VAL A 22 -39.70 -42.89 7.76
C VAL A 22 -40.25 -41.47 7.93
N ALA A 23 -41.55 -41.32 7.63
CA ALA A 23 -42.32 -40.08 7.61
C ALA A 23 -43.20 -39.88 8.85
N LEU A 24 -43.56 -38.64 9.15
CA LEU A 24 -44.83 -38.31 9.80
C LEU A 24 -45.35 -36.95 9.31
N LEU A 25 -46.61 -36.92 8.88
CA LEU A 25 -47.33 -35.69 8.53
C LEU A 25 -47.88 -35.03 9.80
N LEU A 26 -47.55 -33.76 10.01
CA LEU A 26 -48.32 -32.86 10.87
C LEU A 26 -48.56 -31.54 10.14
N THR A 27 -49.83 -31.29 9.82
CA THR A 27 -50.30 -30.04 9.22
C THR A 27 -50.35 -28.95 10.28
N ALA A 28 -49.46 -27.95 10.17
CA ALA A 28 -49.58 -26.68 10.89
C ALA A 28 -49.66 -25.54 9.86
N ALA A 29 -50.81 -24.86 9.82
CA ALA A 29 -51.02 -23.73 8.93
C ALA A 29 -50.24 -22.51 9.43
N PHE A 30 -49.45 -21.88 8.56
CA PHE A 30 -48.90 -20.55 8.78
C PHE A 30 -49.62 -19.56 7.87
N PRO A 31 -50.26 -18.50 8.41
CA PRO A 31 -50.95 -17.51 7.60
C PRO A 31 -49.94 -16.63 6.86
N ALA A 32 -50.19 -16.38 5.58
CA ALA A 32 -49.47 -15.35 4.82
C ALA A 32 -49.90 -13.96 5.31
N ASN A 33 -48.96 -13.09 5.71
CA ASN A 33 -49.23 -11.65 5.75
C ASN A 33 -47.96 -10.77 5.71
N ALA A 34 -48.19 -9.52 5.29
CA ALA A 34 -47.40 -8.32 5.55
C ALA A 34 -46.02 -8.19 4.86
N GLN A 35 -46.06 -7.73 3.61
CA GLN A 35 -44.99 -6.90 3.03
C GLN A 35 -44.71 -5.70 3.94
N LYS A 36 -43.49 -5.56 4.46
CA LYS A 36 -43.07 -4.30 5.12
C LYS A 36 -42.78 -3.23 4.07
N LYS A 37 -43.78 -2.37 3.83
CA LYS A 37 -43.62 -1.08 3.15
C LYS A 37 -42.97 -0.08 4.13
N PRO A 38 -41.80 0.49 3.84
CA PRO A 38 -41.25 1.57 4.65
C PRO A 38 -42.17 2.80 4.61
N ALA A 39 -42.34 3.46 5.75
CA ALA A 39 -43.19 4.64 5.88
C ALA A 39 -42.58 5.86 5.19
N ALA A 40 -43.44 6.77 4.74
CA ALA A 40 -43.05 8.08 4.21
C ALA A 40 -43.52 9.20 5.16
N ASN A 41 -42.78 10.32 5.10
CA ASN A 41 -43.14 11.72 5.42
C ASN A 41 -42.27 12.37 6.53
N PRO A 42 -42.06 13.71 6.52
CA PRO A 42 -42.44 14.70 5.50
C PRO A 42 -41.25 15.53 4.93
N VAL A 43 -41.59 16.41 3.98
CA VAL A 43 -40.71 17.29 3.20
C VAL A 43 -40.09 18.42 4.04
N GLY A 44 -38.84 18.78 3.73
CA GLY A 44 -38.15 19.98 4.24
C GLY A 44 -37.07 20.50 3.29
N ALA A 45 -37.48 21.28 2.28
CA ALA A 45 -36.72 22.22 1.43
C ALA A 45 -35.22 21.99 1.09
N GLY A 46 -34.91 21.98 -0.21
CA GLY A 46 -33.81 22.82 -0.73
C GLY A 46 -32.50 22.17 -1.18
N TRP A 47 -32.54 21.13 -2.03
CA TRP A 47 -31.36 20.69 -2.80
C TRP A 47 -31.73 20.43 -4.26
N ASP A 48 -31.67 21.48 -5.09
CA ASP A 48 -31.75 21.40 -6.56
C ASP A 48 -30.49 20.76 -7.15
N SER A 49 -30.33 19.45 -6.92
CA SER A 49 -29.29 18.65 -7.54
C SER A 49 -29.66 18.35 -8.99
N LYS A 50 -29.53 19.36 -9.87
CA LYS A 50 -29.27 19.11 -11.30
C LYS A 50 -27.94 18.38 -11.40
N VAL A 51 -27.99 17.05 -11.37
CA VAL A 51 -26.88 16.19 -11.78
C VAL A 51 -26.56 16.54 -13.23
N LYS A 52 -25.50 17.33 -13.42
CA LYS A 52 -24.86 17.44 -14.72
C LYS A 52 -24.19 16.10 -15.02
N ALA A 53 -24.41 15.60 -16.24
CA ALA A 53 -23.65 14.48 -16.75
C ALA A 53 -22.22 14.93 -17.10
N GLU A 54 -21.31 14.87 -16.13
CA GLU A 54 -19.88 15.18 -16.31
C GLU A 54 -18.96 13.96 -16.03
N ASP A 55 -19.51 12.74 -15.93
CA ASP A 55 -18.76 11.48 -15.72
C ASP A 55 -18.57 10.64 -17.00
N ALA A 56 -18.76 11.24 -18.18
CA ALA A 56 -18.71 10.55 -19.48
C ALA A 56 -17.53 10.97 -20.39
N ALA A 57 -16.39 11.32 -19.80
CA ALA A 57 -15.11 11.46 -20.52
C ALA A 57 -13.93 11.17 -19.59
N GLY A 58 -13.14 10.13 -19.91
CA GLY A 58 -12.01 9.66 -19.09
C GLY A 58 -10.76 10.55 -19.15
N GLY A 59 -10.90 11.82 -18.79
CA GLY A 59 -9.78 12.74 -18.53
C GLY A 59 -9.87 13.24 -17.10
N HIS A 60 -8.87 12.93 -16.26
CA HIS A 60 -8.82 13.44 -14.88
C HIS A 60 -8.52 14.95 -14.88
N THR A 61 -9.56 15.78 -14.98
CA THR A 61 -9.46 17.22 -14.80
C THR A 61 -9.28 17.52 -13.31
N PHE A 62 -8.05 17.36 -12.83
CA PHE A 62 -7.67 17.84 -11.51
C PHE A 62 -7.84 19.37 -11.44
N THR A 63 -8.23 19.89 -10.28
CA THR A 63 -8.12 21.33 -10.04
C THR A 63 -6.66 21.76 -10.13
N GLN A 64 -6.42 23.05 -10.41
CA GLN A 64 -5.06 23.59 -10.46
C GLN A 64 -4.28 23.27 -9.17
N GLU A 65 -4.89 23.52 -8.00
CA GLU A 65 -4.34 23.22 -6.68
C GLU A 65 -3.95 21.73 -6.50
N LYS A 66 -4.80 20.79 -6.93
CA LYS A 66 -4.48 19.35 -6.89
C LYS A 66 -3.33 19.00 -7.83
N THR A 67 -3.26 19.66 -8.98
CA THR A 67 -2.18 19.47 -9.96
C THR A 67 -0.84 19.99 -9.39
N GLU A 68 -0.84 21.17 -8.78
CA GLU A 68 0.32 21.75 -8.09
C GLU A 68 0.81 20.85 -6.94
N ALA A 69 -0.10 20.30 -6.13
CA ALA A 69 0.21 19.35 -5.07
C ALA A 69 0.90 18.07 -5.61
N ILE A 70 0.39 17.47 -6.69
CA ILE A 70 1.01 16.30 -7.33
C ILE A 70 2.39 16.66 -7.91
N GLN A 71 2.52 17.82 -8.54
CA GLN A 71 3.80 18.27 -9.09
C GLN A 71 4.84 18.58 -8.02
N ALA A 72 4.45 19.06 -6.84
CA ALA A 72 5.35 19.23 -5.70
C ALA A 72 5.93 17.87 -5.24
N VAL A 73 5.12 16.81 -5.23
CA VAL A 73 5.60 15.45 -4.91
C VAL A 73 6.52 14.91 -6.02
N ASN A 74 6.14 15.04 -7.30
CA ASN A 74 7.02 14.70 -8.43
C ASN A 74 8.38 15.40 -8.31
N ALA A 75 8.40 16.72 -8.11
CA ALA A 75 9.60 17.52 -8.01
C ALA A 75 10.48 17.10 -6.83
N TYR A 76 9.89 16.85 -5.65
CA TYR A 76 10.60 16.38 -4.47
C TYR A 76 11.33 15.06 -4.73
N PHE A 77 10.63 14.05 -5.25
CA PHE A 77 11.22 12.73 -5.46
C PHE A 77 12.16 12.66 -6.67
N ASN A 78 12.01 13.52 -7.69
CA ASN A 78 12.96 13.60 -8.81
C ASN A 78 14.25 14.34 -8.43
N ALA A 79 14.20 15.33 -7.54
CA ALA A 79 15.39 15.98 -6.99
C ALA A 79 16.18 15.09 -6.00
N LEU A 80 15.53 14.04 -5.47
CA LEU A 80 16.11 13.16 -4.46
C LEU A 80 17.06 12.11 -5.07
N LYS A 81 18.35 12.23 -4.80
CA LYS A 81 19.35 11.18 -5.11
C LYS A 81 19.64 10.31 -3.88
N ASN A 82 20.08 10.95 -2.80
CA ASN A 82 20.34 10.32 -1.51
C ASN A 82 19.42 10.93 -0.44
N LEU A 83 18.93 10.11 0.47
CA LEU A 83 18.26 10.53 1.70
C LEU A 83 18.69 9.61 2.84
N GLN A 84 18.86 10.16 4.03
CA GLN A 84 18.96 9.39 5.26
C GLN A 84 18.27 10.13 6.40
N GLY A 85 17.90 9.41 7.44
CA GLY A 85 17.32 10.00 8.64
C GLY A 85 16.85 8.95 9.63
N ARG A 86 15.95 9.36 10.52
CA ARG A 86 15.25 8.50 11.47
C ARG A 86 13.82 8.26 11.03
N PHE A 87 13.24 7.16 11.51
CA PHE A 87 11.83 6.89 11.33
C PHE A 87 11.18 6.43 12.64
N ASP A 88 9.89 6.76 12.76
CA ASP A 88 8.96 6.30 13.77
C ASP A 88 7.77 5.65 13.04
N GLN A 89 7.61 4.35 13.18
CA GLN A 89 6.57 3.55 12.54
C GLN A 89 5.50 3.15 13.57
N LEU A 90 4.24 3.26 13.16
CA LEU A 90 3.07 2.78 13.87
C LEU A 90 2.38 1.71 13.02
N ASP A 91 2.40 0.48 13.54
CA ASP A 91 1.80 -0.71 12.92
C ASP A 91 0.27 -0.77 13.18
N PRO A 92 -0.49 -1.61 12.43
CA PRO A 92 -1.95 -1.74 12.60
C PRO A 92 -2.38 -2.20 14.00
N ASP A 93 -1.53 -2.96 14.69
CA ASP A 93 -1.69 -3.41 16.08
C ASP A 93 -1.38 -2.31 17.13
N LYS A 94 -1.09 -1.08 16.66
CA LYS A 94 -0.63 0.08 17.43
C LYS A 94 0.76 -0.06 18.04
N LYS A 95 1.53 -1.08 17.66
CA LYS A 95 2.94 -1.20 18.04
C LYS A 95 3.73 -0.07 17.41
N LYS A 96 4.58 0.56 18.23
CA LYS A 96 5.53 1.57 17.76
C LYS A 96 6.91 0.94 17.59
N THR A 97 7.46 1.06 16.40
CA THR A 97 8.84 0.70 16.09
C THR A 97 9.58 1.93 15.58
N ARG A 98 10.90 1.96 15.71
CA ARG A 98 11.73 3.11 15.36
C ARG A 98 13.02 2.64 14.75
N GLY A 99 13.72 3.49 14.01
CA GLY A 99 15.01 3.13 13.46
C GLY A 99 15.71 4.24 12.70
N LYS A 100 16.61 3.82 11.81
CA LYS A 100 17.27 4.67 10.83
C LYS A 100 16.92 4.19 9.44
N PHE A 101 16.84 5.10 8.48
CA PHE A 101 16.63 4.74 7.09
C PHE A 101 17.61 5.44 6.17
N PHE A 102 17.83 4.82 5.01
CA PHE A 102 18.72 5.25 3.95
C PHE A 102 18.02 5.01 2.61
N VAL A 103 18.18 5.92 1.65
CA VAL A 103 17.66 5.82 0.29
C VAL A 103 18.75 6.27 -0.66
N HIS A 104 18.92 5.52 -1.75
CA HIS A 104 19.78 5.86 -2.87
C HIS A 104 19.03 5.54 -4.17
N LYS A 105 18.51 6.57 -4.83
CA LYS A 105 17.71 6.38 -6.05
C LYS A 105 18.59 6.03 -7.26
N PRO A 106 18.12 5.15 -8.17
CA PRO A 106 16.79 4.53 -8.17
C PRO A 106 16.71 3.25 -7.31
N GLY A 107 15.53 2.99 -6.77
CA GLY A 107 15.12 1.71 -6.18
C GLY A 107 15.76 1.29 -4.85
N LYS A 108 16.98 1.74 -4.51
CA LYS A 108 17.69 1.25 -3.33
C LYS A 108 17.26 1.97 -2.07
N PHE A 109 16.98 1.20 -1.02
CA PHE A 109 16.71 1.73 0.31
C PHE A 109 17.02 0.70 1.40
N ARG A 110 17.13 1.17 2.63
CA ARG A 110 17.40 0.35 3.81
C ARG A 110 16.73 0.98 5.03
N PHE A 111 16.02 0.18 5.82
CA PHE A 111 15.50 0.51 7.14
C PHE A 111 16.12 -0.43 8.16
N ASP A 112 16.92 0.12 9.07
CA ASP A 112 17.49 -0.59 10.21
C ASP A 112 16.65 -0.29 11.45
N TYR A 113 15.92 -1.29 11.95
CA TYR A 113 15.08 -1.15 13.12
C TYR A 113 15.94 -1.11 14.39
N ALA A 114 15.55 -0.27 15.34
CA ALA A 114 16.18 -0.17 16.63
C ALA A 114 15.77 -1.32 17.55
N ARG A 115 16.65 -1.63 18.51
CA ARG A 115 16.40 -2.62 19.56
C ARG A 115 15.08 -2.35 20.30
N PRO A 116 14.36 -3.41 20.76
CA PRO A 116 14.82 -4.79 20.89
C PRO A 116 14.91 -5.58 19.57
N SER A 117 14.04 -5.29 18.60
CA SER A 117 13.99 -5.99 17.31
C SER A 117 15.28 -5.80 16.51
N ARG A 118 15.76 -6.89 15.91
CA ARG A 118 16.79 -6.89 14.85
C ARG A 118 16.14 -7.11 13.48
N LYS A 119 15.18 -6.27 13.12
CA LYS A 119 14.60 -6.26 11.76
C LYS A 119 15.41 -5.33 10.83
N ILE A 120 15.64 -5.79 9.61
CA ILE A 120 16.22 -5.00 8.52
C ILE A 120 15.28 -5.15 7.33
N VAL A 121 14.90 -4.04 6.70
CA VAL A 121 14.21 -4.05 5.41
C VAL A 121 15.16 -3.40 4.40
N VAL A 122 15.56 -4.12 3.35
CA VAL A 122 16.58 -3.66 2.40
C VAL A 122 16.15 -3.93 0.96
N SER A 123 16.37 -2.97 0.08
CA SER A 123 16.22 -3.15 -1.37
C SER A 123 17.51 -2.84 -2.10
N ASP A 124 17.88 -3.74 -3.01
CA ASP A 124 19.01 -3.59 -3.94
C ASP A 124 18.63 -2.82 -5.23
N GLY A 125 17.35 -2.47 -5.38
CA GLY A 125 16.77 -1.83 -6.55
C GLY A 125 16.01 -2.77 -7.50
N ARG A 126 16.10 -4.10 -7.30
CA ARG A 126 15.29 -5.11 -8.00
C ARG A 126 14.44 -5.92 -7.03
N PHE A 127 15.02 -6.33 -5.91
CA PHE A 127 14.35 -7.08 -4.86
C PHE A 127 14.24 -6.27 -3.57
N LEU A 128 13.19 -6.54 -2.81
CA LEU A 128 12.98 -6.11 -1.44
C LEU A 128 13.12 -7.34 -0.53
N ALA A 129 14.02 -7.29 0.45
CA ALA A 129 14.17 -8.32 1.47
C ALA A 129 13.76 -7.76 2.84
N VAL A 130 12.90 -8.49 3.55
CA VAL A 130 12.52 -8.27 4.95
C VAL A 130 13.21 -9.33 5.79
N GLN A 131 14.25 -8.94 6.51
CA GLN A 131 15.08 -9.82 7.32
C GLN A 131 14.74 -9.64 8.81
N ASP A 132 14.41 -10.72 9.50
CA ASP A 132 14.27 -10.75 10.95
C ASP A 132 15.39 -11.60 11.56
N LEU A 133 16.39 -10.94 12.18
CA LEU A 133 17.56 -11.63 12.74
C LEU A 133 17.29 -12.26 14.11
N ASP A 134 16.14 -12.00 14.73
CA ASP A 134 15.69 -12.66 15.96
C ASP A 134 15.03 -14.00 15.62
N LEU A 135 14.21 -14.03 14.56
CA LEU A 135 13.53 -15.24 14.06
C LEU A 135 14.34 -16.05 13.04
N ARG A 136 15.47 -15.50 12.55
CA ARG A 136 16.27 -16.04 11.43
C ARG A 136 15.46 -16.22 10.11
N ASN A 137 14.53 -15.31 9.86
CA ASN A 137 13.70 -15.31 8.64
C ASN A 137 14.16 -14.26 7.62
N GLU A 138 14.04 -14.57 6.33
CA GLU A 138 14.19 -13.62 5.22
C GLU A 138 13.03 -13.83 4.23
N ASP A 139 12.13 -12.86 4.13
CA ASP A 139 11.09 -12.82 3.10
C ASP A 139 11.58 -11.93 1.94
N VAL A 140 11.50 -12.41 0.70
CA VAL A 140 11.98 -11.69 -0.49
C VAL A 140 10.87 -11.48 -1.51
N TYR A 141 10.75 -10.25 -1.99
CA TYR A 141 9.75 -9.81 -2.97
C TYR A 141 10.44 -9.08 -4.12
N GLU A 142 9.84 -9.09 -5.32
CA GLU A 142 10.22 -8.16 -6.38
C GLU A 142 9.76 -6.75 -6.01
N LEU A 143 10.64 -5.76 -6.13
CA LEU A 143 10.33 -4.37 -5.76
C LEU A 143 9.16 -3.83 -6.60
N ASP A 144 9.07 -4.25 -7.87
CA ASP A 144 8.01 -3.85 -8.79
C ASP A 144 6.61 -4.36 -8.42
N ASN A 145 6.50 -5.31 -7.49
CA ASN A 145 5.21 -5.77 -6.94
C ASN A 145 4.83 -4.99 -5.65
N THR A 146 5.51 -3.88 -5.35
CA THR A 146 5.26 -3.07 -4.14
C THR A 146 4.84 -1.63 -4.48
N PRO A 147 3.92 -1.00 -3.71
CA PRO A 147 3.52 0.40 -3.93
C PRO A 147 4.68 1.42 -3.86
N PHE A 148 5.77 1.11 -3.13
CA PHE A 148 6.93 1.99 -3.00
C PHE A 148 7.70 2.21 -4.30
N ARG A 149 7.59 1.30 -5.28
CA ARG A 149 8.33 1.38 -6.54
C ARG A 149 8.17 2.75 -7.22
N ILE A 150 6.95 3.30 -7.17
CA ILE A 150 6.53 4.51 -7.90
C ILE A 150 7.38 5.72 -7.48
N LEU A 151 7.67 5.89 -6.19
CA LEU A 151 8.45 7.03 -5.67
C LEU A 151 9.97 6.86 -5.85
N LEU A 152 10.41 5.61 -6.02
CA LEU A 152 11.82 5.24 -6.04
C LEU A 152 12.38 5.08 -7.46
N ARG A 153 11.54 5.17 -8.50
CA ARG A 153 11.97 5.23 -9.91
C ARG A 153 12.98 6.35 -10.18
N ALA A 154 13.80 6.18 -11.22
CA ALA A 154 14.68 7.26 -11.69
C ALA A 154 13.88 8.46 -12.21
N ASP A 155 12.75 8.19 -12.86
CA ASP A 155 11.80 9.15 -13.41
C ASP A 155 10.44 9.01 -12.73
N VAL A 156 10.17 9.85 -11.72
CA VAL A 156 8.89 9.83 -10.99
C VAL A 156 7.88 10.73 -11.69
N ASP A 157 6.84 10.13 -12.23
CA ASP A 157 5.65 10.83 -12.71
C ASP A 157 4.40 10.12 -12.17
N LEU A 158 3.83 10.70 -11.11
CA LEU A 158 2.63 10.14 -10.46
C LEU A 158 1.38 10.13 -11.36
N LEU A 159 1.28 11.04 -12.34
CA LEU A 159 0.13 11.06 -13.27
C LEU A 159 0.25 9.95 -14.31
N ARG A 160 1.48 9.72 -14.80
CA ARG A 160 1.80 8.64 -15.74
C ARG A 160 1.75 7.26 -15.08
N ASP A 161 2.28 7.09 -13.88
CA ASP A 161 2.57 5.76 -13.30
C ASP A 161 1.56 5.28 -12.26
N ALA A 162 0.78 6.18 -11.63
CA ALA A 162 -0.13 5.82 -10.53
C ALA A 162 -1.61 6.18 -10.79
N ARG A 163 -2.51 5.52 -10.06
CA ARG A 163 -3.89 5.98 -9.87
C ARG A 163 -3.91 6.94 -8.69
N ILE A 164 -4.18 8.22 -8.92
CA ILE A 164 -4.36 9.20 -7.85
C ILE A 164 -5.75 8.99 -7.23
N ILE A 165 -5.78 8.61 -5.95
CA ILE A 165 -7.01 8.34 -5.20
C ILE A 165 -7.48 9.61 -4.50
N GLN A 166 -6.57 10.28 -3.79
CA GLN A 166 -6.87 11.44 -2.96
C GLN A 166 -5.69 12.40 -2.99
N VAL A 167 -6.00 13.69 -3.01
CA VAL A 167 -5.03 14.78 -2.87
C VAL A 167 -5.61 15.75 -1.87
N GLU A 168 -4.87 15.98 -0.79
CA GLU A 168 -5.20 16.97 0.21
C GLU A 168 -4.12 18.05 0.22
N HIS A 169 -4.55 19.28 0.40
CA HIS A 169 -3.69 20.44 0.43
C HIS A 169 -4.11 21.31 1.60
N SER A 170 -3.17 21.65 2.47
CA SER A 170 -3.37 22.57 3.59
C SER A 170 -2.29 23.66 3.57
N PRO A 171 -2.36 24.67 4.44
CA PRO A 171 -1.26 25.63 4.60
C PRO A 171 0.05 24.97 5.03
N GLU A 172 -0.02 23.90 5.84
CA GLU A 172 1.12 23.26 6.50
C GLU A 172 1.70 22.07 5.71
N ALA A 173 0.85 21.33 4.99
CA ALA A 173 1.22 20.05 4.39
C ALA A 173 0.51 19.77 3.04
N ILE A 174 1.06 18.81 2.31
CA ILE A 174 0.50 18.22 1.11
C ILE A 174 0.40 16.71 1.34
N SER A 175 -0.76 16.10 1.11
CA SER A 175 -0.92 14.65 1.10
C SER A 175 -1.37 14.16 -0.28
N VAL A 176 -0.76 13.08 -0.77
CA VAL A 176 -1.15 12.44 -2.04
C VAL A 176 -1.25 10.95 -1.83
N THR A 177 -2.47 10.42 -1.89
CA THR A 177 -2.76 8.99 -1.86
C THR A 177 -2.78 8.45 -3.28
N LEU A 178 -1.91 7.49 -3.53
CA LEU A 178 -1.75 6.80 -4.80
C LEU A 178 -1.93 5.28 -4.63
N ALA A 179 -2.46 4.64 -5.66
CA ALA A 179 -2.36 3.20 -5.86
C ALA A 179 -1.62 2.91 -7.16
N ASP A 180 -1.11 1.69 -7.29
CA ASP A 180 -0.59 1.20 -8.55
C ASP A 180 -1.66 1.23 -9.65
N LYS A 181 -1.25 1.22 -10.93
CA LYS A 181 -2.14 0.95 -12.07
C LYS A 181 -2.32 -0.55 -12.31
N ASP A 182 -1.31 -1.36 -12.00
CA ASP A 182 -1.40 -2.82 -12.03
C ASP A 182 -2.42 -3.32 -10.98
N PRO A 183 -3.42 -4.15 -11.33
CA PRO A 183 -4.36 -4.73 -10.36
C PRO A 183 -3.74 -5.79 -9.44
N ASN A 184 -2.57 -6.34 -9.77
CA ASN A 184 -1.86 -7.33 -8.94
C ASN A 184 -1.02 -6.68 -7.84
N ALA A 185 -0.57 -5.43 -8.05
CA ALA A 185 0.15 -4.65 -7.05
C ALA A 185 -0.83 -4.15 -5.98
N ALA A 186 -0.87 -4.84 -4.85
CA ALA A 186 -1.83 -4.60 -3.79
C ALA A 186 -1.49 -3.39 -2.92
N GLY A 187 -2.55 -2.69 -2.47
CA GLY A 187 -2.47 -1.64 -1.45
C GLY A 187 -2.51 -0.21 -1.98
N GLN A 188 -2.30 0.74 -1.07
CA GLN A 188 -2.26 2.18 -1.33
C GLN A 188 -1.11 2.82 -0.55
N LEU A 189 -0.61 3.95 -1.04
CA LEU A 189 0.47 4.73 -0.44
C LEU A 189 0.07 6.22 -0.38
N THR A 190 -0.08 6.77 0.81
CA THR A 190 -0.21 8.22 1.04
C THR A 190 1.15 8.80 1.35
N VAL A 191 1.66 9.67 0.49
CA VAL A 191 2.85 10.49 0.75
C VAL A 191 2.45 11.76 1.48
N ILE A 192 3.23 12.20 2.46
CA ILE A 192 3.02 13.45 3.19
C ILE A 192 4.27 14.31 3.09
N LEU A 193 4.14 15.53 2.56
CA LEU A 193 5.16 16.57 2.59
C LEU A 193 4.73 17.71 3.53
N THR A 194 5.64 18.21 4.35
CA THR A 194 5.52 19.57 4.93
C THR A 194 5.73 20.61 3.82
N LYS A 195 5.19 21.83 4.00
CA LYS A 195 5.33 22.93 3.02
C LYS A 195 6.36 23.99 3.41
N GLN A 196 6.68 24.12 4.69
CA GLN A 196 7.57 25.16 5.21
C GLN A 196 8.73 24.53 6.02
N PRO A 197 9.96 25.12 5.99
CA PRO A 197 10.37 26.26 5.16
C PRO A 197 10.41 25.94 3.66
N GLU A 198 10.64 24.67 3.30
CA GLU A 198 10.53 24.17 1.92
C GLU A 198 9.92 22.76 1.89
N PRO A 199 9.32 22.32 0.75
CA PRO A 199 8.71 21.01 0.60
C PRO A 199 9.62 19.85 1.03
N THR A 200 9.25 19.19 2.13
CA THR A 200 10.08 18.17 2.77
C THR A 200 9.25 16.97 3.24
N LEU A 201 9.74 15.75 2.98
CA LEU A 201 9.07 14.51 3.38
C LEU A 201 8.83 14.48 4.90
N ALA A 202 7.56 14.45 5.29
CA ALA A 202 7.13 14.26 6.67
C ALA A 202 7.00 12.77 7.02
N GLY A 203 6.60 11.97 6.03
CA GLY A 203 6.33 10.55 6.21
C GLY A 203 5.43 9.99 5.13
N TRP A 204 4.90 8.81 5.38
CA TRP A 204 3.92 8.14 4.53
C TRP A 204 2.99 7.23 5.33
N ILE A 205 1.90 6.80 4.69
CA ILE A 205 0.96 5.80 5.19
C ILE A 205 0.79 4.75 4.10
N THR A 206 0.91 3.48 4.44
CA THR A 206 0.60 2.37 3.54
C THR A 206 -0.62 1.61 4.03
N TYR A 207 -1.51 1.26 3.10
CA TYR A 207 -2.61 0.33 3.30
C TYR A 207 -2.30 -0.93 2.50
N ASP A 208 -2.47 -2.12 3.09
CA ASP A 208 -2.29 -3.39 2.37
C ASP A 208 -3.59 -3.88 1.68
N ALA A 209 -3.56 -5.10 1.14
CA ALA A 209 -4.72 -5.75 0.51
C ALA A 209 -5.95 -5.92 1.43
N GLN A 210 -5.73 -5.92 2.75
CA GLN A 210 -6.74 -6.10 3.78
C GLN A 210 -7.20 -4.77 4.37
N GLY A 211 -6.62 -3.65 3.92
CA GLY A 211 -6.88 -2.30 4.42
C GLY A 211 -6.17 -2.00 5.75
N LEU A 212 -5.21 -2.83 6.18
CA LEU A 212 -4.47 -2.58 7.41
C LEU A 212 -3.49 -1.42 7.21
N GLN A 213 -3.55 -0.45 8.11
CA GLN A 213 -2.80 0.80 8.01
C GLN A 213 -1.48 0.74 8.76
N THR A 214 -0.37 0.96 8.07
CA THR A 214 0.94 1.25 8.67
C THR A 214 1.32 2.70 8.38
N LYS A 215 1.66 3.47 9.41
CA LYS A 215 2.11 4.87 9.27
C LYS A 215 3.59 4.96 9.62
N VAL A 216 4.36 5.72 8.84
CA VAL A 216 5.76 6.03 9.12
C VAL A 216 5.94 7.54 9.07
N ASP A 217 6.43 8.12 10.17
CA ASP A 217 6.91 9.49 10.25
C ASP A 217 8.44 9.50 10.17
N VAL A 218 9.02 10.50 9.51
CA VAL A 218 10.48 10.63 9.36
C VAL A 218 11.02 11.93 9.93
N SER A 219 12.24 11.88 10.44
CA SER A 219 12.91 12.99 11.12
C SER A 219 14.43 12.96 10.89
N GLU A 220 15.14 14.02 11.32
CA GLU A 220 16.61 14.16 11.18
C GLU A 220 17.08 13.96 9.72
N LEU A 221 16.34 14.50 8.75
CA LEU A 221 16.59 14.28 7.33
C LEU A 221 17.89 14.94 6.86
N SER A 222 18.69 14.16 6.13
CA SER A 222 19.93 14.62 5.50
C SER A 222 20.05 14.05 4.08
N ARG A 223 20.54 14.86 3.14
CA ARG A 223 20.75 14.51 1.73
C ARG A 223 22.26 14.52 1.42
N PRO A 224 23.04 13.51 1.87
CA PRO A 224 24.49 13.52 1.69
C PRO A 224 24.86 13.43 0.20
N GLU A 225 25.96 14.08 -0.21
CA GLU A 225 26.47 13.99 -1.59
C GLU A 225 26.83 12.53 -1.97
N LYS A 226 27.41 11.79 -1.00
CA LYS A 226 27.85 10.41 -1.16
C LYS A 226 27.26 9.55 -0.03
N LEU A 227 26.82 8.36 -0.40
CA LEU A 227 26.28 7.34 0.51
C LEU A 227 26.90 6.00 0.10
N ASP A 228 27.34 5.19 1.06
CA ASP A 228 27.94 3.89 0.75
C ASP A 228 26.89 2.96 0.16
N THR A 229 27.05 2.60 -1.12
CA THR A 229 26.09 1.75 -1.81
C THR A 229 26.06 0.32 -1.28
N LYS A 230 27.11 -0.14 -0.58
CA LYS A 230 27.21 -1.50 -0.02
C LYS A 230 26.21 -1.77 1.09
N ILE A 231 25.64 -0.74 1.71
CA ILE A 231 24.59 -0.92 2.74
C ILE A 231 23.28 -1.48 2.15
N PHE A 232 23.06 -1.27 0.86
CA PHE A 232 21.87 -1.73 0.12
C PHE A 232 22.01 -3.13 -0.48
N GLU A 233 23.21 -3.72 -0.43
CA GLU A 233 23.41 -5.09 -0.90
C GLU A 233 22.69 -6.07 0.05
N ARG A 234 21.75 -6.85 -0.50
CA ARG A 234 21.11 -7.94 0.25
C ARG A 234 22.16 -8.99 0.61
N LYS A 235 22.63 -8.95 1.86
CA LYS A 235 23.43 -10.03 2.44
C LYS A 235 22.50 -11.21 2.71
N GLN A 236 22.75 -12.36 2.10
CA GLN A 236 22.06 -13.59 2.45
C GLN A 236 22.57 -14.08 3.81
N LEU A 237 21.85 -13.72 4.88
CA LEU A 237 22.27 -13.97 6.27
C LEU A 237 21.93 -15.38 6.76
N PHE A 238 21.02 -16.08 6.06
CA PHE A 238 20.58 -17.43 6.37
C PHE A 238 20.80 -18.30 5.14
N LYS A 239 21.67 -19.30 5.25
CA LYS A 239 22.11 -20.13 4.11
C LYS A 239 21.36 -21.47 4.01
N ASP A 240 20.55 -21.78 5.02
CA ASP A 240 20.04 -23.13 5.31
C ASP A 240 18.51 -23.21 5.34
N ALA A 241 17.80 -22.09 5.11
CA ALA A 241 16.34 -22.03 5.08
C ALA A 241 15.82 -22.24 3.65
N VAL A 242 15.90 -23.50 3.18
CA VAL A 242 15.06 -24.19 2.17
C VAL A 242 15.83 -25.45 1.73
N GLN A 243 15.28 -26.61 2.10
CA GLN A 243 15.32 -27.87 1.35
C GLN A 243 13.88 -28.28 1.09
#